data_AF-A0A8J8K8U6-F1
#
_entry.id   AF-A0A8J8K8U6-F1
#
_cell.length_a   1.000
_cell.length_b   1.000
_cell.length_c   1.000
_cell.angle_alpha   90.00
_cell.angle_beta   90.00
_cell.angle_gamma   90.00
#
_symmetry.space_group_name_H-M   'P 1'
#
loop_
_entity.id
_entity.type
_entity.pdbx_description
1 polymer ?
#
loop_
_entity_poly.entity_id
_entity_poly.type
_entity_poly.pdbx_seq_one_letter_code
_entity_poly.pdbx_strand_id
1 'polypeptide(L)'
;MKTKYFSLIFYVSLALSLLGIIAECYHLVFDYQDSSALVYSIILRFKSIYLNIGFEYSFVNVYNIIFYILLFFGSMFFYYSEGKETRLLKFFYSVLLCSSIFWIIRTILQKIFFPLALDTLEGSISVYYFNVILSFILNCGYIFIGYWFLKLLSQNSILNKVVHENSNTINFTITKKIQRLFHLIMDTIILLFLFFIIADFFQLYSNINENNPFSEVERSIPSAIGFGIFITIIYYIFFETIFGATPGKFLTSSRVLNSKAELPNMKVIIIRTFCRQIPFDSFSFLAKRGWHDSISETYVVKENNENSYTMYIILLLIVSFLVIIYLPLSEILDYI
;
A
#
# COMPACT_ATOMS: atom_id res chain seq x y z
N MET A 1 25.51 0.17 6.93
CA MET A 1 24.71 0.44 5.72
C MET A 1 25.26 1.57 4.83
N LYS A 2 26.30 2.34 5.22
CA LYS A 2 26.55 3.67 4.61
C LYS A 2 26.80 3.76 3.10
N THR A 3 27.10 2.68 2.36
CA THR A 3 27.50 2.84 0.95
C THR A 3 26.87 1.90 -0.07
N LYS A 4 26.80 0.58 0.18
CA LYS A 4 26.58 -0.36 -0.94
C LYS A 4 25.25 -0.18 -1.70
N TYR A 5 24.16 0.14 -1.01
CA TYR A 5 22.83 0.29 -1.64
C TYR A 5 22.18 1.65 -1.40
N PHE A 6 22.86 2.58 -0.71
CA PHE A 6 22.31 3.89 -0.38
C PHE A 6 21.99 4.69 -1.65
N SER A 7 22.97 4.82 -2.54
CA SER A 7 22.80 5.51 -3.82
C SER A 7 21.73 4.85 -4.68
N LEU A 8 21.74 3.52 -4.75
CA LEU A 8 20.74 2.76 -5.51
C LEU A 8 19.31 3.05 -5.03
N ILE A 9 19.07 2.95 -3.71
CA ILE A 9 17.74 3.22 -3.14
C ILE A 9 17.31 4.65 -3.43
N PHE A 10 18.22 5.62 -3.26
CA PHE A 10 17.93 7.03 -3.53
C PHE A 10 17.55 7.27 -5.00
N TYR A 11 18.42 6.90 -5.95
CA TYR A 11 18.20 7.19 -7.37
C TYR A 11 17.00 6.43 -7.94
N VAL A 12 16.79 5.18 -7.54
CA VAL A 12 15.62 4.41 -7.98
C VAL A 12 14.32 5.01 -7.41
N SER A 13 14.30 5.40 -6.14
CA SER A 13 13.13 6.06 -5.53
C SER A 13 12.83 7.39 -6.22
N LEU A 14 13.87 8.20 -6.48
CA LEU A 14 13.73 9.48 -7.15
C LEU A 14 13.20 9.30 -8.58
N ALA A 15 13.79 8.37 -9.35
CA ALA A 15 13.35 8.08 -10.71
C ALA A 15 11.90 7.57 -10.75
N LEU A 16 11.52 6.64 -9.87
CA LEU A 16 10.14 6.14 -9.77
C LEU A 16 9.15 7.27 -9.46
N SER A 17 9.51 8.21 -8.58
CA SER A 17 8.63 9.34 -8.24
C SER A 17 8.42 10.28 -9.43
N LEU A 18 9.50 10.69 -10.10
CA LEU A 18 9.43 11.63 -11.21
C LEU A 18 8.77 11.01 -12.43
N LEU A 19 9.13 9.79 -12.79
CA LEU A 19 8.51 9.07 -13.91
C LEU A 19 7.03 8.81 -13.67
N GLY A 20 6.64 8.47 -12.43
CA GLY A 20 5.24 8.29 -12.05
C GLY A 20 4.42 9.59 -12.21
N ILE A 21 4.94 10.72 -11.71
CA ILE A 21 4.29 12.03 -11.86
C ILE A 21 4.17 12.41 -13.34
N ILE A 22 5.25 12.26 -14.11
CA ILE A 22 5.24 12.56 -15.55
C ILE A 22 4.21 11.69 -16.26
N ALA A 23 4.12 10.39 -15.95
CA ALA A 23 3.17 9.48 -16.58
C ALA A 23 1.71 9.81 -16.22
N GLU A 24 1.42 10.24 -14.99
CA GLU A 24 0.08 10.71 -14.61
C GLU A 24 -0.31 12.02 -15.28
N CYS A 25 0.60 13.00 -15.32
CA CYS A 25 0.35 14.26 -16.03
C CYS A 25 0.18 14.03 -17.55
N TYR A 26 0.98 13.14 -18.14
CA TYR A 26 0.91 12.82 -19.56
C TYR A 26 -0.45 12.19 -19.93
N HIS A 27 -0.98 11.30 -19.07
CA HIS A 27 -2.30 10.72 -19.24
C HIS A 27 -3.43 11.76 -19.24
N LEU A 28 -3.28 12.89 -18.54
CA LEU A 28 -4.27 13.97 -18.57
C LEU A 28 -4.18 14.82 -19.83
N VAL A 29 -2.97 15.12 -20.29
CA VAL A 29 -2.78 16.05 -21.42
C VAL A 29 -3.07 15.39 -22.76
N PHE A 30 -2.78 14.10 -22.89
CA PHE A 30 -2.92 13.36 -24.15
C PHE A 30 -4.00 12.30 -24.01
N ASP A 31 -5.07 12.42 -24.79
CA ASP A 31 -6.03 11.34 -24.97
C ASP A 31 -5.48 10.30 -25.97
N TYR A 32 -5.99 9.07 -25.92
CA TYR A 32 -5.63 7.96 -26.81
C TYR A 32 -5.72 8.34 -28.30
N GLN A 33 -6.54 9.36 -28.64
CA GLN A 33 -6.76 9.81 -30.01
C GLN A 33 -5.66 10.74 -30.57
N ASP A 34 -4.85 11.42 -29.74
CA ASP A 34 -3.96 12.51 -30.20
C ASP A 34 -2.46 12.15 -30.27
N SER A 35 -2.05 10.97 -29.81
CA SER A 35 -0.65 10.56 -29.74
C SER A 35 -0.41 9.26 -30.51
N SER A 36 0.84 9.03 -30.95
CA SER A 36 1.19 7.71 -31.46
C SER A 36 0.92 6.68 -30.36
N ALA A 37 -0.09 5.83 -30.54
CA ALA A 37 -0.63 4.92 -29.52
C ALA A 37 0.45 4.11 -28.78
N LEU A 38 1.57 3.83 -29.45
CA LEU A 38 2.72 3.12 -28.88
C LEU A 38 3.52 3.96 -27.86
N VAL A 39 3.78 5.24 -28.12
CA VAL A 39 4.50 6.11 -27.16
C VAL A 39 3.65 6.34 -25.92
N TYR A 40 2.36 6.60 -26.13
CA TYR A 40 1.39 6.72 -25.05
C TYR A 40 1.35 5.46 -24.20
N SER A 41 1.20 4.29 -24.83
CA SER A 41 1.12 3.03 -24.10
C SER A 41 2.39 2.68 -23.32
N ILE A 42 3.57 3.13 -23.77
CA ILE A 42 4.84 2.95 -23.06
C ILE A 42 4.96 3.90 -21.87
N ILE A 43 4.68 5.19 -22.04
CA ILE A 43 4.79 6.20 -20.97
C ILE A 43 3.88 5.82 -19.80
N LEU A 44 2.65 5.37 -20.08
CA LEU A 44 1.71 4.95 -19.04
C LEU A 44 2.19 3.75 -18.22
N ARG A 45 3.15 2.95 -18.70
CA ARG A 45 3.67 1.83 -17.90
C ARG A 45 4.55 2.26 -16.74
N PHE A 46 5.02 3.51 -16.74
CA PHE A 46 5.73 4.07 -15.60
C PHE A 46 4.81 4.47 -14.44
N LYS A 47 3.48 4.37 -14.61
CA LYS A 47 2.50 4.36 -13.50
C LYS A 47 2.68 3.09 -12.68
N SER A 48 3.65 3.14 -11.76
CA SER A 48 4.06 2.01 -10.93
C SER A 48 3.06 1.62 -9.84
N ILE A 49 2.10 2.49 -9.50
CA ILE A 49 1.05 2.21 -8.51
C ILE A 49 -0.30 2.39 -9.20
N TYR A 50 -1.26 1.53 -8.84
CA TYR A 50 -2.63 1.57 -9.32
C TYR A 50 -3.59 1.77 -8.14
N LEU A 51 -3.73 3.01 -7.67
CA LEU A 51 -4.70 3.37 -6.61
C LEU A 51 -5.88 4.08 -7.25
N ASN A 52 -7.01 3.42 -7.43
CA ASN A 52 -8.22 4.07 -7.93
C ASN A 52 -9.36 3.88 -6.93
N ILE A 53 -10.21 4.89 -6.78
CA ILE A 53 -11.43 4.85 -5.98
C ILE A 53 -12.57 5.20 -6.91
N GLY A 54 -13.33 4.18 -7.34
CA GLY A 54 -14.75 4.20 -7.67
C GLY A 54 -15.34 5.20 -8.68
N PHE A 55 -14.61 6.18 -9.19
CA PHE A 55 -15.17 7.25 -10.02
C PHE A 55 -14.46 7.27 -11.37
N GLU A 56 -15.11 6.66 -12.36
CA GLU A 56 -14.70 6.66 -13.77
C GLU A 56 -14.96 8.03 -14.42
N TYR A 57 -14.26 9.09 -14.03
CA TYR A 57 -14.29 10.32 -14.84
C TYR A 57 -12.92 11.01 -14.88
N SER A 58 -12.32 10.96 -16.08
CA SER A 58 -11.50 11.98 -16.79
C SER A 58 -10.39 12.79 -16.08
N PHE A 59 -10.11 12.59 -14.79
CA PHE A 59 -9.12 13.38 -14.07
C PHE A 59 -7.82 12.61 -13.83
N VAL A 60 -6.74 13.36 -13.61
CA VAL A 60 -5.49 12.83 -13.05
C VAL A 60 -5.83 11.94 -11.87
N ASN A 61 -5.21 10.76 -11.82
CA ASN A 61 -5.29 9.94 -10.62
C ASN A 61 -4.51 10.62 -9.49
N VAL A 62 -5.19 11.51 -8.76
CA VAL A 62 -4.57 12.32 -7.71
C VAL A 62 -4.04 11.44 -6.60
N TYR A 63 -4.66 10.29 -6.34
CA TYR A 63 -4.18 9.31 -5.39
C TYR A 63 -2.78 8.81 -5.75
N ASN A 64 -2.55 8.42 -7.00
CA ASN A 64 -1.22 8.02 -7.48
C ASN A 64 -0.20 9.17 -7.34
N ILE A 65 -0.56 10.39 -7.75
CA ILE A 65 0.33 11.55 -7.63
C ILE A 65 0.71 11.82 -6.17
N ILE A 66 -0.22 11.75 -5.23
CA ILE A 66 0.05 11.91 -3.80
C ILE A 66 1.12 10.93 -3.35
N PHE A 67 1.00 9.65 -3.71
CA PHE A 67 2.00 8.65 -3.35
C PHE A 67 3.36 8.89 -4.02
N TYR A 68 3.40 9.39 -5.26
CA TYR A 68 4.66 9.79 -5.89
C TYR A 68 5.30 11.02 -5.24
N ILE A 69 4.51 12.00 -4.80
CA ILE A 69 4.99 13.15 -4.02
C ILE A 69 5.57 12.66 -2.68
N LEU A 70 4.88 11.75 -1.98
CA LEU A 70 5.39 11.13 -0.76
C LEU A 70 6.70 10.37 -1.00
N LEU A 71 6.84 9.66 -2.12
CA LEU A 71 8.09 9.01 -2.51
C LEU A 71 9.20 10.02 -2.79
N PHE A 72 8.89 11.10 -3.51
CA PHE A 72 9.85 12.15 -3.82
C PHE A 72 10.43 12.74 -2.54
N PHE A 73 9.58 13.22 -1.62
CA PHE A 73 10.04 13.73 -0.32
C PHE A 73 10.70 12.65 0.53
N GLY A 74 10.19 11.41 0.50
CA GLY A 74 10.82 10.28 1.18
C GLY A 74 12.24 10.01 0.70
N SER A 75 12.50 10.13 -0.60
CA SER A 75 13.84 9.98 -1.19
C SER A 75 14.78 11.11 -0.75
N MET A 76 14.27 12.35 -0.68
CA MET A 76 15.05 13.50 -0.21
C MET A 76 15.38 13.38 1.28
N PHE A 77 14.42 13.04 2.13
CA PHE A 77 14.69 12.82 3.56
C PHE A 77 15.67 11.68 3.79
N PHE A 78 15.56 10.59 3.01
CA PHE A 78 16.53 9.50 3.06
C PHE A 78 17.92 9.97 2.67
N TYR A 79 18.05 10.80 1.63
CA TYR A 79 19.34 11.34 1.20
C TYR A 79 19.97 12.26 2.26
N TYR A 80 19.24 13.27 2.71
CA TYR A 80 19.74 14.28 3.67
C TYR A 80 19.98 13.71 5.07
N SER A 81 19.29 12.63 5.45
CA SER A 81 19.53 11.92 6.71
C SER A 81 20.67 10.89 6.64
N GLU A 82 21.40 10.81 5.52
CA GLU A 82 22.40 9.75 5.26
C GLU A 82 21.84 8.33 5.44
N GLY A 83 20.56 8.14 5.13
CA GLY A 83 19.88 6.86 5.11
C GLY A 83 19.25 6.44 6.44
N LYS A 84 19.22 7.34 7.43
CA LYS A 84 18.60 7.09 8.74
C LYS A 84 17.07 7.21 8.68
N GLU A 85 16.55 8.17 7.91
CA GLU A 85 15.11 8.36 7.73
C GLU A 85 14.59 7.48 6.59
N THR A 86 13.82 6.46 6.95
CA THR A 86 13.35 5.42 6.01
C THR A 86 11.82 5.26 5.98
N ARG A 87 11.08 6.02 6.81
CA ARG A 87 9.65 5.80 7.06
C ARG A 87 8.80 5.92 5.79
N LEU A 88 8.93 7.03 5.06
CA LEU A 88 8.18 7.26 3.82
C LEU A 88 8.56 6.26 2.72
N LEU A 89 9.84 5.88 2.62
CA LEU A 89 10.28 4.86 1.66
C LEU A 89 9.66 3.50 1.99
N LYS A 90 9.75 3.04 3.24
CA LYS A 90 9.13 1.76 3.67
C LYS A 90 7.63 1.77 3.41
N PHE A 91 6.95 2.87 3.72
CA PHE A 91 5.53 3.04 3.44
C PHE A 91 5.23 2.93 1.93
N PHE A 92 5.90 3.72 1.08
CA PHE A 92 5.69 3.67 -0.36
C PHE A 92 5.97 2.28 -0.94
N TYR A 93 7.13 1.68 -0.64
CA TYR A 93 7.49 0.37 -1.20
C TYR A 93 6.55 -0.75 -0.74
N SER A 94 5.95 -0.62 0.45
CA SER A 94 4.90 -1.53 0.90
C SER A 94 3.59 -1.37 0.12
N VAL A 95 3.21 -0.14 -0.24
CA VAL A 95 2.02 0.13 -1.09
C VAL A 95 2.28 -0.30 -2.54
N LEU A 96 3.47 -0.02 -3.09
CA LEU A 96 3.91 -0.48 -4.40
C LEU A 96 3.80 -2.01 -4.51
N LEU A 97 4.33 -2.72 -3.51
CA LEU A 97 4.30 -4.18 -3.47
C LEU A 97 2.87 -4.73 -3.52
N CYS A 98 1.98 -4.25 -2.65
CA CYS A 98 0.61 -4.75 -2.60
C CYS A 98 -0.21 -4.34 -3.83
N SER A 99 -0.14 -3.08 -4.26
CA SER A 99 -0.87 -2.63 -5.46
C SER A 99 -0.45 -3.43 -6.71
N SER A 100 0.85 -3.71 -6.88
CA SER A 100 1.35 -4.52 -8.00
C SER A 100 0.87 -5.97 -7.92
N ILE A 101 0.86 -6.58 -6.72
CA ILE A 101 0.31 -7.94 -6.53
C ILE A 101 -1.19 -7.98 -6.89
N PHE A 102 -1.96 -7.02 -6.40
CA PHE A 102 -3.40 -6.95 -6.64
C PHE A 102 -3.72 -6.66 -8.12
N TRP A 103 -2.90 -5.83 -8.77
CA TRP A 103 -3.01 -5.58 -10.21
C TRP A 103 -2.78 -6.85 -11.03
N ILE A 104 -1.77 -7.67 -10.67
CA ILE A 104 -1.53 -8.96 -11.32
C ILE A 104 -2.71 -9.91 -11.12
N ILE A 105 -3.22 -10.02 -9.88
CA ILE A 105 -4.39 -10.87 -9.57
C ILE A 105 -5.59 -10.42 -10.42
N ARG A 106 -5.91 -9.13 -10.42
CA ARG A 106 -6.99 -8.54 -11.24
C ARG A 106 -6.81 -8.90 -12.71
N THR A 107 -5.61 -8.75 -13.26
CA THR A 107 -5.32 -9.02 -14.68
C THR A 107 -5.48 -10.51 -15.00
N ILE A 108 -5.01 -11.41 -14.13
CA ILE A 108 -5.18 -12.86 -14.30
C ILE A 108 -6.67 -13.22 -14.27
N LEU A 109 -7.43 -12.70 -13.30
CA LEU A 109 -8.87 -12.90 -13.23
C LEU A 109 -9.57 -12.41 -14.49
N GLN A 110 -9.23 -11.20 -14.97
CA GLN A 110 -9.76 -10.69 -16.23
C GLN A 110 -9.49 -11.64 -17.41
N LYS A 111 -8.29 -12.23 -17.51
CA LYS A 111 -7.98 -13.15 -18.61
C LYS A 111 -8.67 -14.51 -18.52
N ILE A 112 -8.88 -15.02 -17.30
CA ILE A 112 -9.61 -16.27 -17.08
C ILE A 112 -11.09 -16.11 -17.42
N PHE A 113 -11.70 -14.99 -17.00
CA PHE A 113 -13.14 -14.77 -17.10
C PHE A 113 -13.56 -14.03 -18.39
N PHE A 114 -12.63 -13.34 -19.07
CA PHE A 114 -12.85 -12.68 -20.36
C PHE A 114 -11.75 -13.03 -21.38
N PRO A 115 -11.61 -14.30 -21.77
CA PRO A 115 -10.56 -14.72 -22.70
C PRO A 115 -10.72 -14.12 -24.11
N LEU A 116 -11.90 -13.60 -24.49
CA LEU A 116 -12.27 -13.23 -25.86
C LEU A 116 -12.97 -11.86 -26.05
N ALA A 117 -13.18 -11.05 -25.00
CA ALA A 117 -14.07 -9.87 -25.11
C ALA A 117 -13.40 -8.56 -25.60
N LEU A 118 -12.25 -8.60 -26.29
CA LEU A 118 -11.50 -7.38 -26.68
C LEU A 118 -10.99 -7.39 -28.13
N ASP A 119 -11.72 -8.02 -29.05
CA ASP A 119 -11.46 -7.92 -30.50
C ASP A 119 -11.99 -6.62 -31.14
N THR A 120 -12.56 -5.69 -30.35
CA THR A 120 -13.30 -4.52 -30.87
C THR A 120 -12.63 -3.16 -30.72
N LEU A 121 -11.37 -3.08 -30.27
CA LEU A 121 -10.65 -1.81 -30.18
C LEU A 121 -9.61 -1.70 -31.28
N GLU A 122 -9.76 -0.65 -32.10
CA GLU A 122 -8.98 -0.27 -33.28
C GLU A 122 -7.44 -0.32 -33.07
N GLY A 123 -6.86 -1.52 -33.18
CA GLY A 123 -5.44 -1.75 -33.03
C GLY A 123 -5.03 -3.12 -33.54
N SER A 124 -3.76 -3.29 -33.90
CA SER A 124 -3.27 -4.62 -34.28
C SER A 124 -3.23 -5.54 -33.06
N ILE A 125 -3.73 -6.77 -33.23
CA ILE A 125 -3.73 -7.83 -32.21
C ILE A 125 -2.34 -8.00 -31.57
N SER A 126 -1.26 -7.84 -32.35
CA SER A 126 0.12 -7.92 -31.86
C SER A 126 0.48 -6.82 -30.87
N VAL A 127 0.02 -5.57 -31.08
CA VAL A 127 0.28 -4.45 -30.16
C VAL A 127 -0.47 -4.65 -28.85
N TYR A 128 -1.67 -5.23 -28.88
CA TYR A 128 -2.41 -5.57 -27.67
C TYR A 128 -1.67 -6.60 -26.80
N TYR A 129 -1.29 -7.75 -27.38
CA TYR A 129 -0.57 -8.79 -26.63
C TYR A 129 0.79 -8.30 -26.12
N PHE A 130 1.52 -7.53 -26.94
CA PHE A 130 2.76 -6.89 -26.51
C PHE A 130 2.55 -6.02 -25.26
N ASN A 131 1.51 -5.18 -25.28
CA ASN A 131 1.16 -4.31 -24.16
C ASN A 131 0.83 -5.10 -22.88
N VAL A 132 0.04 -6.18 -22.99
CA VAL A 132 -0.29 -7.04 -21.84
C VAL A 132 0.96 -7.69 -21.24
N ILE A 133 1.81 -8.28 -22.09
CA ILE A 133 3.05 -8.96 -21.65
C ILE A 133 4.00 -7.97 -20.99
N LEU A 134 4.21 -6.80 -21.62
CA LEU A 134 5.07 -5.75 -21.08
C LEU A 134 4.59 -5.27 -19.70
N SER A 135 3.27 -5.09 -19.54
CA SER A 135 2.66 -4.69 -18.26
C SER A 135 2.89 -5.73 -17.18
N PHE A 136 2.76 -7.01 -17.51
CA PHE A 136 2.99 -8.10 -16.58
C PHE A 136 4.46 -8.14 -16.13
N ILE A 137 5.40 -8.01 -17.08
CA ILE A 137 6.84 -7.99 -16.79
C ILE A 137 7.19 -6.82 -15.85
N LEU A 138 6.66 -5.62 -16.14
CA LEU A 138 6.94 -4.44 -15.33
C LEU A 138 6.35 -4.55 -13.92
N ASN A 139 5.12 -5.06 -13.77
CA ASN A 139 4.52 -5.29 -12.46
C ASN A 139 5.26 -6.35 -11.65
N CYS A 140 5.76 -7.42 -12.28
CA CYS A 140 6.68 -8.36 -11.63
C CYS A 140 7.97 -7.67 -11.16
N GLY A 141 8.51 -6.74 -11.97
CA GLY A 141 9.63 -5.88 -11.59
C GLY A 141 9.33 -5.00 -10.38
N TYR A 142 8.14 -4.39 -10.32
CA TYR A 142 7.70 -3.57 -9.18
C TYR A 142 7.51 -4.39 -7.90
N ILE A 143 6.97 -5.61 -8.00
CA ILE A 143 6.91 -6.55 -6.87
C ILE A 143 8.32 -6.87 -6.36
N PHE A 144 9.24 -7.19 -7.28
CA PHE A 144 10.62 -7.51 -6.91
C PHE A 144 11.31 -6.33 -6.23
N ILE A 145 11.26 -5.13 -6.83
CA ILE A 145 11.87 -3.91 -6.27
C ILE A 145 11.23 -3.56 -4.92
N GLY A 146 9.89 -3.57 -4.85
CA GLY A 146 9.14 -3.28 -3.63
C GLY A 146 9.52 -4.21 -2.48
N TYR A 147 9.52 -5.53 -2.72
CA TYR A 147 9.94 -6.50 -1.71
C TYR A 147 11.42 -6.33 -1.34
N TRP A 148 12.31 -6.21 -2.32
CA TRP A 148 13.75 -6.15 -2.09
C TRP A 148 14.14 -4.90 -1.28
N PHE A 149 13.64 -3.73 -1.67
CA PHE A 149 13.95 -2.48 -0.97
C PHE A 149 13.31 -2.44 0.41
N LEU A 150 12.07 -2.92 0.56
CA LEU A 150 11.44 -3.01 1.87
C LEU A 150 12.21 -3.94 2.81
N LYS A 151 12.72 -5.07 2.31
CA LYS A 151 13.60 -5.98 3.07
C LYS A 151 14.91 -5.30 3.48
N LEU A 152 15.58 -4.61 2.56
CA LEU A 152 16.81 -3.88 2.86
C LEU A 152 16.60 -2.78 3.91
N LEU A 153 15.50 -2.03 3.82
CA LEU A 153 15.18 -0.95 4.76
C LEU A 153 14.74 -1.48 6.14
N SER A 154 14.07 -2.63 6.20
CA SER A 154 13.53 -3.23 7.44
C SER A 154 14.56 -4.02 8.26
N GLN A 155 15.59 -4.59 7.63
CA GLN A 155 16.64 -5.35 8.32
C GLN A 155 17.54 -4.47 9.21
N ASN A 156 17.62 -3.17 8.95
CA ASN A 156 18.58 -2.26 9.59
C ASN A 156 18.00 -1.45 10.76
N SER A 157 16.74 -1.66 11.13
CA SER A 157 16.11 -0.93 12.24
C SER A 157 16.55 -1.48 13.60
N ILE A 158 17.21 -0.66 14.40
CA ILE A 158 17.59 -0.97 15.77
C ILE A 158 16.38 -0.70 16.68
N LEU A 159 16.07 -1.60 17.62
CA LEU A 159 14.97 -1.40 18.58
C LEU A 159 15.34 -0.35 19.64
N ASN A 160 14.38 0.49 20.07
CA ASN A 160 14.58 1.37 21.22
C ASN A 160 14.55 0.55 22.52
N LYS A 161 15.74 0.31 23.08
CA LYS A 161 15.92 -0.30 24.40
C LYS A 161 15.93 0.81 25.46
N VAL A 162 15.08 0.67 26.48
CA VAL A 162 15.18 1.43 27.74
C VAL A 162 15.89 0.50 28.72
N VAL A 163 17.14 0.85 29.06
CA VAL A 163 17.90 0.16 30.11
C VAL A 163 17.65 0.89 31.42
N HIS A 164 17.09 0.21 32.42
CA HIS A 164 17.08 0.70 33.80
C HIS A 164 18.30 0.10 34.51
N GLU A 165 19.14 0.94 35.11
CA GLU A 165 20.41 0.55 35.75
C GLU A 165 20.28 -0.46 36.90
N ASN A 166 19.07 -0.70 37.42
CA ASN A 166 18.84 -1.57 38.58
C ASN A 166 18.25 -2.96 38.26
N SER A 167 18.05 -3.32 36.99
CA SER A 167 17.57 -4.65 36.61
C SER A 167 18.03 -5.02 35.21
N ASN A 168 18.63 -6.20 35.01
CA ASN A 168 19.02 -6.76 33.71
C ASN A 168 17.82 -7.04 32.75
N THR A 169 16.66 -6.43 32.98
CA THR A 169 15.49 -6.52 32.11
C THR A 169 15.55 -5.41 31.05
N ILE A 170 15.75 -5.79 29.79
CA ILE A 170 15.65 -4.88 28.65
C ILE A 170 14.17 -4.54 28.45
N ASN A 171 13.77 -3.31 28.79
CA ASN A 171 12.41 -2.84 28.55
C ASN A 171 12.34 -2.13 27.19
N PHE A 172 11.28 -2.39 26.42
CA PHE A 172 11.05 -1.71 25.14
C PHE A 172 10.10 -0.55 25.30
N THR A 173 10.30 0.50 24.50
CA THR A 173 9.32 1.58 24.42
C THR A 173 8.05 1.10 23.71
N ILE A 174 6.95 1.01 24.46
CA ILE A 174 5.64 0.64 23.91
C ILE A 174 5.07 1.81 23.11
N THR A 175 4.50 1.50 21.95
CA THR A 175 3.85 2.49 21.08
C THR A 175 2.63 3.12 21.76
N LYS A 176 2.51 4.45 21.67
CA LYS A 176 1.40 5.23 22.28
C LYS A 176 0.06 4.90 21.63
N LYS A 177 -1.05 5.06 22.36
CA LYS A 177 -2.42 4.79 21.88
C LYS A 177 -2.79 5.56 20.60
N ILE A 178 -2.47 6.86 20.54
CA ILE A 178 -2.69 7.71 19.35
C ILE A 178 -1.93 7.20 18.13
N GLN A 179 -0.73 6.65 18.30
CA GLN A 179 0.02 6.05 17.19
C GLN A 179 -0.64 4.76 16.71
N ARG A 180 -1.24 3.97 17.61
CA ARG A 180 -2.00 2.77 17.23
C ARG A 180 -3.27 3.12 16.44
N LEU A 181 -3.98 4.17 16.85
CA LEU A 181 -5.11 4.71 16.08
C LEU A 181 -4.65 5.15 14.68
N PHE A 182 -3.53 5.86 14.60
CA PHE A 182 -2.94 6.26 13.33
C PHE A 182 -2.57 5.06 12.44
N HIS A 183 -2.03 3.97 13.02
CA HIS A 183 -1.77 2.73 12.26
C HIS A 183 -3.05 2.16 11.66
N LEU A 184 -4.12 2.10 12.46
CA LEU A 184 -5.43 1.62 12.00
C LEU A 184 -5.93 2.46 10.82
N ILE A 185 -5.93 3.80 10.93
CA ILE A 185 -6.39 4.69 9.87
C ILE A 185 -5.58 4.48 8.58
N MET A 186 -4.25 4.47 8.68
CA MET A 186 -3.38 4.31 7.50
C MET A 186 -3.53 2.94 6.84
N ASP A 187 -3.61 1.86 7.63
CA ASP A 187 -3.83 0.52 7.09
C ASP A 187 -5.22 0.40 6.46
N THR A 188 -6.26 1.02 7.05
CA THR A 188 -7.62 1.06 6.47
C THR A 188 -7.66 1.79 5.13
N ILE A 189 -6.97 2.92 4.98
CA ILE A 189 -6.89 3.65 3.70
C ILE A 189 -6.25 2.75 2.62
N ILE A 190 -5.17 2.03 2.96
CA ILE A 190 -4.52 1.13 2.01
C ILE A 190 -5.43 -0.04 1.65
N LEU A 191 -6.08 -0.65 2.64
CA LEU A 191 -7.03 -1.74 2.41
C LEU A 191 -8.21 -1.30 1.53
N LEU A 192 -8.66 -0.05 1.67
CA LEU A 192 -9.69 0.53 0.81
C LEU A 192 -9.24 0.59 -0.65
N PHE A 193 -8.03 1.09 -0.92
CA PHE A 193 -7.48 1.08 -2.29
C PHE A 193 -7.36 -0.35 -2.84
N LEU A 194 -6.86 -1.30 -2.04
CA LEU A 194 -6.73 -2.70 -2.48
C LEU A 194 -8.09 -3.35 -2.77
N PHE A 195 -9.11 -3.01 -1.98
CA PHE A 195 -10.49 -3.45 -2.22
C PHE A 195 -10.99 -2.94 -3.58
N PHE A 196 -10.82 -1.64 -3.87
CA PHE A 196 -11.27 -1.06 -5.14
C PHE A 196 -10.56 -1.64 -6.37
N ILE A 197 -9.28 -2.00 -6.27
CA ILE A 197 -8.56 -2.66 -7.39
C ILE A 197 -9.26 -3.96 -7.81
N ILE A 198 -9.78 -4.74 -6.86
CA ILE A 198 -10.48 -5.99 -7.20
C ILE A 198 -11.98 -5.75 -7.46
N ALA A 199 -12.61 -4.80 -6.77
CA ALA A 199 -14.00 -4.45 -6.99
C ALA A 199 -14.25 -4.01 -8.44
N ASP A 200 -13.33 -3.25 -9.01
CA ASP A 200 -13.34 -2.85 -10.42
C ASP A 200 -13.39 -4.06 -11.38
N PHE A 201 -12.73 -5.18 -11.06
CA PHE A 201 -12.88 -6.41 -11.85
C PHE A 201 -14.30 -6.98 -11.78
N PHE A 202 -14.91 -7.01 -10.60
CA PHE A 202 -16.27 -7.52 -10.43
C PHE A 202 -17.30 -6.65 -11.18
N GLN A 203 -17.12 -5.32 -11.14
CA GLN A 203 -17.94 -4.38 -11.89
C GLN A 203 -17.79 -4.55 -13.41
N LEU A 204 -16.56 -4.70 -13.91
CA LEU A 204 -16.35 -4.98 -15.33
C LEU A 204 -17.04 -6.30 -15.76
N TYR A 205 -17.04 -7.30 -14.86
CA TYR A 205 -17.63 -8.62 -15.12
C TYR A 205 -19.14 -8.62 -15.10
N SER A 206 -19.75 -7.81 -14.24
CA SER A 206 -21.20 -7.60 -14.23
C SER A 206 -21.70 -6.89 -15.48
N ASN A 207 -20.95 -5.89 -15.97
CA ASN A 207 -21.32 -5.13 -17.17
C ASN A 207 -21.32 -5.97 -18.46
N ILE A 208 -20.47 -6.99 -18.55
CA ILE A 208 -20.33 -7.80 -19.77
C ILE A 208 -21.21 -9.06 -19.72
N ASN A 209 -21.43 -9.65 -18.54
CA ASN A 209 -22.18 -10.89 -18.40
C ASN A 209 -23.47 -10.65 -17.61
N GLU A 210 -24.61 -10.56 -18.29
CA GLU A 210 -25.93 -10.42 -17.64
C GLU A 210 -26.23 -11.56 -16.65
N ASN A 211 -25.73 -12.77 -16.93
CA ASN A 211 -25.79 -13.94 -16.05
C ASN A 211 -24.54 -14.05 -15.15
N ASN A 212 -24.18 -12.97 -14.47
CA ASN A 212 -22.98 -12.90 -13.63
C ASN A 212 -23.10 -13.79 -12.38
N PRO A 213 -22.32 -14.90 -12.23
CA PRO A 213 -22.28 -15.72 -11.01
C PRO A 213 -21.80 -14.97 -9.75
N PHE A 214 -21.13 -13.82 -9.92
CA PHE A 214 -20.65 -12.93 -8.85
C PHE A 214 -21.57 -11.73 -8.60
N SER A 215 -22.75 -11.67 -9.23
CA SER A 215 -23.71 -10.57 -9.03
C SER A 215 -24.09 -10.38 -7.56
N GLU A 216 -24.21 -11.47 -6.80
CA GLU A 216 -24.43 -11.43 -5.34
C GLU A 216 -23.23 -10.83 -4.59
N VAL A 217 -22.00 -11.06 -5.05
CA VAL A 217 -20.79 -10.51 -4.42
C VAL A 217 -20.75 -9.00 -4.54
N GLU A 218 -21.15 -8.49 -5.70
CA GLU A 218 -21.20 -7.06 -6.03
C GLU A 218 -22.39 -6.34 -5.37
N ARG A 219 -23.58 -6.96 -5.37
CA ARG A 219 -24.84 -6.31 -4.96
C ARG A 219 -25.19 -6.49 -3.49
N SER A 220 -24.63 -7.50 -2.81
CA SER A 220 -24.94 -7.75 -1.40
C SER A 220 -23.91 -7.08 -0.47
N ILE A 221 -24.40 -6.27 0.47
CA ILE A 221 -23.55 -5.67 1.52
C ILE A 221 -22.78 -6.76 2.31
N PRO A 222 -23.39 -7.90 2.69
CA PRO A 222 -22.68 -8.95 3.42
C PRO A 222 -21.50 -9.57 2.65
N SER A 223 -21.62 -9.79 1.34
CA SER A 223 -20.53 -10.33 0.53
C SER A 223 -19.39 -9.35 0.36
N ALA A 224 -19.69 -8.06 0.15
CA ALA A 224 -18.68 -7.01 0.07
C ALA A 224 -17.88 -6.91 1.39
N ILE A 225 -18.58 -6.98 2.54
CA ILE A 225 -17.94 -7.03 3.86
C ILE A 225 -17.07 -8.28 4.00
N GLY A 226 -17.60 -9.46 3.65
CA GLY A 226 -16.86 -10.73 3.70
C GLY A 226 -15.59 -10.71 2.85
N PHE A 227 -15.68 -10.12 1.66
CA PHE A 227 -14.55 -9.94 0.76
C PHE A 227 -13.51 -8.96 1.32
N GLY A 228 -13.94 -7.83 1.90
CA GLY A 228 -13.06 -6.90 2.60
C GLY A 228 -12.33 -7.53 3.80
N ILE A 229 -13.02 -8.37 4.58
CA ILE A 229 -12.42 -9.15 5.67
C ILE A 229 -11.35 -10.09 5.13
N PHE A 230 -11.64 -10.79 4.02
CA PHE A 230 -10.68 -11.70 3.39
C PHE A 230 -9.39 -10.99 2.95
N ILE A 231 -9.51 -9.84 2.28
CA ILE A 231 -8.36 -9.00 1.90
C ILE A 231 -7.58 -8.57 3.15
N THR A 232 -8.28 -8.14 4.20
CA THR A 232 -7.68 -7.68 5.46
C THR A 232 -6.86 -8.78 6.14
N ILE A 233 -7.36 -10.03 6.13
CA ILE A 233 -6.66 -11.18 6.70
C ILE A 233 -5.36 -11.45 5.94
N ILE A 234 -5.41 -11.50 4.61
CA ILE A 234 -4.22 -11.75 3.77
C ILE A 234 -3.19 -10.65 3.98
N TYR A 235 -3.63 -9.39 3.98
CA TYR A 235 -2.78 -8.22 4.16
C TYR A 235 -2.00 -8.27 5.48
N TYR A 236 -2.68 -8.51 6.61
CA TYR A 236 -2.01 -8.53 7.91
C TYR A 236 -1.11 -9.74 8.09
N ILE A 237 -1.53 -10.93 7.63
CA ILE A 237 -0.67 -12.13 7.68
C ILE A 237 0.59 -11.90 6.86
N PHE A 238 0.47 -11.38 5.63
CA PHE A 238 1.61 -11.15 4.75
C PHE A 238 2.63 -10.17 5.36
N PHE A 239 2.17 -8.98 5.76
CA PHE A 239 3.08 -7.95 6.25
C PHE A 239 3.68 -8.26 7.62
N GLU A 240 2.85 -8.70 8.57
CA GLU A 240 3.34 -8.96 9.93
C GLU A 240 4.26 -10.18 9.94
N THR A 241 4.06 -11.17 9.07
CA THR A 241 4.94 -12.36 9.02
C THR A 241 6.29 -12.04 8.40
N ILE A 242 6.32 -11.29 7.30
CA ILE A 242 7.56 -11.06 6.55
C ILE A 242 8.36 -9.90 7.16
N PHE A 243 7.70 -8.82 7.57
CA PHE A 243 8.35 -7.57 7.98
C PHE A 243 8.15 -7.24 9.46
N GLY A 244 7.28 -7.96 10.17
CA GLY A 244 6.93 -7.65 11.57
C GLY A 244 6.12 -6.35 11.73
N ALA A 245 5.74 -5.70 10.64
CA ALA A 245 5.08 -4.41 10.63
C ALA A 245 4.26 -4.24 9.35
N THR A 246 3.16 -3.51 9.46
CA THR A 246 2.27 -3.13 8.36
C THR A 246 2.72 -1.79 7.77
N PRO A 247 2.28 -1.46 6.55
CA PRO A 247 2.48 -0.15 5.94
C PRO A 247 2.28 1.04 6.90
N GLY A 248 1.16 1.11 7.62
CA GLY A 248 0.87 2.18 8.58
C GLY A 248 1.85 2.21 9.77
N LYS A 249 2.36 1.06 10.21
CA LYS A 249 3.37 0.97 11.28
C LYS A 249 4.73 1.51 10.84
N PHE A 250 5.10 1.37 9.58
CA PHE A 250 6.37 1.92 9.05
C PHE A 250 6.46 3.44 9.21
N LEU A 251 5.34 4.16 9.06
CA LEU A 251 5.29 5.62 9.21
C LEU A 251 5.60 6.13 10.62
N THR A 252 5.51 5.25 11.63
CA THR A 252 5.85 5.59 13.02
C THR A 252 7.09 4.86 13.52
N SER A 253 7.74 4.08 12.65
CA SER A 253 8.81 3.16 13.01
C SER A 253 8.38 2.24 14.17
N SER A 254 7.22 1.59 14.03
CA SER A 254 6.72 0.61 15.01
C SER A 254 6.79 -0.81 14.45
N ARG A 255 7.01 -1.80 15.33
CA ARG A 255 7.07 -3.23 14.96
C ARG A 255 6.35 -4.09 15.99
N VAL A 256 5.82 -5.22 15.55
CA VAL A 256 5.22 -6.26 16.40
C VAL A 256 6.32 -7.24 16.85
N LEU A 257 6.41 -7.47 18.15
CA LEU A 257 7.28 -8.47 18.77
C LEU A 257 6.48 -9.38 19.72
N ASN A 258 7.01 -10.55 20.03
CA ASN A 258 6.47 -11.43 21.07
C ASN A 258 6.96 -11.02 22.48
N SER A 259 6.52 -11.73 23.52
CA SER A 259 6.97 -11.55 24.90
C SER A 259 8.47 -11.74 25.13
N LYS A 260 9.16 -12.42 24.22
CA LYS A 260 10.62 -12.63 24.22
C LYS A 260 11.39 -11.59 23.41
N ALA A 261 10.71 -10.54 22.91
CA ALA A 261 11.27 -9.51 22.05
C ALA A 261 11.81 -9.99 20.69
N GLU A 262 11.28 -11.10 20.20
CA GLU A 262 11.58 -11.65 18.89
C GLU A 262 10.42 -11.41 17.92
N LEU A 263 10.69 -11.55 16.62
CA LEU A 263 9.64 -11.55 15.61
C LEU A 263 8.66 -12.71 15.90
N PRO A 264 7.34 -12.45 15.97
CA PRO A 264 6.38 -13.51 16.21
C PRO A 264 6.41 -14.54 15.08
N ASN A 265 6.24 -15.82 15.41
CA ASN A 265 6.03 -16.86 14.40
C ASN A 265 4.70 -16.60 13.67
N MET A 266 4.62 -16.97 12.39
CA MET A 266 3.41 -16.98 11.56
C MET A 266 2.16 -17.48 12.30
N LYS A 267 2.26 -18.55 13.11
CA LYS A 267 1.10 -19.05 13.90
C LYS A 267 0.51 -17.99 14.84
N VAL A 268 1.38 -17.25 15.54
CA VAL A 268 0.97 -16.18 16.46
C VAL A 268 0.33 -15.04 15.69
N ILE A 269 0.86 -14.72 14.51
CA ILE A 269 0.36 -13.65 13.63
C ILE A 269 -1.00 -14.01 13.04
N ILE A 270 -1.22 -15.27 12.67
CA ILE A 270 -2.52 -15.77 12.23
C ILE A 270 -3.55 -15.58 13.35
N ILE A 271 -3.26 -16.05 14.58
CA ILE A 271 -4.16 -15.87 15.73
C ILE A 271 -4.47 -14.39 15.93
N ARG A 272 -3.42 -13.55 15.99
CA ARG A 272 -3.54 -12.09 16.10
C ARG A 272 -4.44 -11.48 15.03
N THR A 273 -4.30 -11.92 13.78
CA THR A 273 -5.05 -11.40 12.63
C THR A 273 -6.53 -11.79 12.71
N PHE A 274 -6.84 -13.03 13.10
CA PHE A 274 -8.22 -13.46 13.31
C PHE A 274 -8.86 -12.77 14.52
N CYS A 275 -8.11 -12.54 15.60
CA CYS A 275 -8.61 -11.77 16.76
C CYS A 275 -8.97 -10.33 16.41
N ARG A 276 -8.36 -9.72 15.37
CA ARG A 276 -8.75 -8.39 14.89
C ARG A 276 -10.13 -8.35 14.22
N GLN A 277 -10.64 -9.51 13.80
CA GLN A 277 -11.97 -9.62 13.21
C GLN A 277 -13.07 -9.72 14.27
N ILE A 278 -12.71 -9.76 15.57
CA ILE A 278 -13.68 -9.66 16.66
C ILE A 278 -14.31 -8.26 16.59
N PRO A 279 -15.65 -8.15 16.56
CA PRO A 279 -16.32 -6.86 16.57
C PRO A 279 -15.80 -5.98 17.71
N PHE A 280 -15.54 -4.71 17.40
CA PHE A 280 -14.98 -3.72 18.32
C PHE A 280 -13.52 -3.93 18.79
N ASP A 281 -12.78 -4.93 18.28
CA ASP A 281 -11.35 -5.07 18.60
C ASP A 281 -10.55 -3.82 18.22
N SER A 282 -10.94 -3.12 17.14
CA SER A 282 -10.37 -1.84 16.76
C SER A 282 -10.45 -0.78 17.86
N PHE A 283 -11.38 -0.86 18.83
CA PHE A 283 -11.45 0.07 19.97
C PHE A 283 -10.73 -0.47 21.21
N SER A 284 -10.41 -1.77 21.25
CA SER A 284 -9.81 -2.43 22.42
C SER A 284 -8.43 -1.88 22.78
N PHE A 285 -7.70 -1.27 21.83
CA PHE A 285 -6.40 -0.65 22.11
C PHE A 285 -6.51 0.58 23.04
N LEU A 286 -7.71 1.14 23.22
CA LEU A 286 -7.96 2.22 24.17
C LEU A 286 -7.86 1.73 25.62
N ALA A 287 -7.98 0.43 25.86
CA ALA A 287 -7.74 -0.20 27.16
C ALA A 287 -6.22 -0.31 27.47
N LYS A 288 -5.84 -1.22 28.38
CA LYS A 288 -4.43 -1.45 28.74
C LYS A 288 -3.63 -2.08 27.59
N ARG A 289 -4.27 -2.96 26.81
CA ARG A 289 -3.72 -3.69 25.68
C ARG A 289 -4.89 -4.11 24.78
N GLY A 290 -4.70 -4.08 23.45
CA GLY A 290 -5.75 -4.55 22.52
C GLY A 290 -6.05 -6.04 22.72
N TRP A 291 -7.25 -6.50 22.38
CA TRP A 291 -7.61 -7.91 22.57
C TRP A 291 -6.73 -8.82 21.71
N HIS A 292 -6.55 -8.47 20.44
CA HIS A 292 -5.64 -9.20 19.55
C HIS A 292 -4.18 -9.24 20.04
N ASP A 293 -3.69 -8.15 20.65
CA ASP A 293 -2.36 -8.10 21.28
C ASP A 293 -2.30 -9.03 22.50
N SER A 294 -3.37 -9.06 23.31
CA SER A 294 -3.43 -9.79 24.58
C SER A 294 -3.55 -11.29 24.37
N ILE A 295 -4.46 -11.71 23.48
CA ILE A 295 -4.72 -13.11 23.14
C ILE A 295 -3.50 -13.73 22.46
N SER A 296 -2.83 -12.99 21.58
CA SER A 296 -1.67 -13.51 20.86
C SER A 296 -0.34 -13.28 21.60
N GLU A 297 -0.35 -12.72 22.81
CA GLU A 297 0.83 -12.34 23.59
C GLU A 297 1.88 -11.49 22.83
N THR A 298 1.43 -10.58 21.96
CA THR A 298 2.30 -9.69 21.18
C THR A 298 2.25 -8.22 21.60
N TYR A 299 3.34 -7.50 21.35
CA TYR A 299 3.53 -6.11 21.71
C TYR A 299 3.90 -5.28 20.48
N VAL A 300 3.40 -4.05 20.42
CA VAL A 300 3.83 -3.06 19.42
C VAL A 300 4.84 -2.13 20.08
N VAL A 301 6.08 -2.16 19.58
CA VAL A 301 7.22 -1.42 20.13
C VAL A 301 7.78 -0.44 19.11
N LYS A 302 8.44 0.62 19.60
CA LYS A 302 9.08 1.63 18.74
C LYS A 302 10.52 1.24 18.38
N GLU A 303 10.86 1.39 17.12
CA GLU A 303 12.23 1.35 16.61
C GLU A 303 12.93 2.69 16.87
N ASN A 304 14.25 2.66 17.00
CA ASN A 304 15.06 3.87 17.07
C ASN A 304 15.05 4.55 15.71
N ASN A 305 14.60 5.80 15.67
CA ASN A 305 14.46 6.56 14.45
C ASN A 305 14.90 8.01 14.63
N GLU A 306 15.32 8.62 13.52
CA GLU A 306 15.67 10.03 13.50
C GLU A 306 14.40 10.89 13.59
N ASN A 307 14.29 11.70 14.64
CA ASN A 307 13.09 12.49 14.87
C ASN A 307 13.05 13.78 14.04
N SER A 308 14.16 14.20 13.42
CA SER A 308 14.34 15.47 12.70
C SER A 308 13.26 15.74 11.65
N TYR A 309 12.79 14.70 10.96
CA TYR A 309 11.82 14.85 9.86
C TYR A 309 10.37 14.57 10.25
N THR A 310 10.10 14.31 11.54
CA THR A 310 8.78 13.83 11.99
C THR A 310 7.66 14.83 11.73
N MET A 311 7.88 16.12 12.00
CA MET A 311 6.87 17.15 11.77
C MET A 311 6.55 17.33 10.28
N TYR A 312 7.58 17.29 9.42
CA TYR A 312 7.42 17.37 7.97
C TYR A 312 6.63 16.17 7.40
N ILE A 313 6.95 14.95 7.86
CA ILE A 313 6.20 13.74 7.47
C ILE A 313 4.74 13.85 7.90
N ILE A 314 4.46 14.29 9.13
CA ILE A 314 3.09 14.47 9.62
C ILE A 314 2.35 15.51 8.76
N LEU A 315 2.96 16.65 8.47
CA LEU A 315 2.37 17.69 7.62
C LEU A 315 2.06 17.16 6.22
N LEU A 316 3.00 16.46 5.58
CA LEU A 316 2.80 15.85 4.25
C LEU A 316 1.63 14.87 4.26
N LEU A 317 1.53 14.03 5.29
CA LEU A 317 0.44 13.05 5.42
C LEU A 317 -0.92 13.71 5.69
N ILE A 318 -0.95 14.78 6.50
CA ILE A 318 -2.19 15.55 6.74
C ILE A 318 -2.66 16.20 5.44
N VAL A 319 -1.78 16.87 4.69
CA VAL A 319 -2.11 17.47 3.40
C VAL A 319 -2.61 16.41 2.44
N SER A 320 -1.91 15.26 2.35
CA SER A 320 -2.32 14.12 1.53
C SER A 320 -3.72 13.63 1.90
N PHE A 321 -4.00 13.46 3.19
CA PHE A 321 -5.29 12.99 3.69
C PHE A 321 -6.42 13.98 3.40
N LEU A 322 -6.19 15.29 3.55
CA LEU A 322 -7.17 16.32 3.22
C LEU A 322 -7.53 16.29 1.73
N VAL A 323 -6.53 16.13 0.84
CA VAL A 323 -6.78 16.01 -0.61
C VAL A 323 -7.56 14.74 -0.93
N ILE A 324 -7.20 13.61 -0.33
CA ILE A 324 -7.88 12.32 -0.52
C ILE A 324 -9.37 12.41 -0.13
N ILE A 325 -9.70 13.13 0.95
CA ILE A 325 -11.09 13.29 1.40
C ILE A 325 -11.85 14.33 0.58
N TYR A 326 -11.19 15.44 0.22
CA TYR A 326 -11.85 16.55 -0.46
C TYR A 326 -12.38 16.14 -1.83
N LEU A 327 -11.62 15.36 -2.60
CA LEU A 327 -11.97 15.01 -3.99
C LEU A 327 -13.30 14.24 -4.12
N PRO A 328 -13.53 13.11 -3.42
CA PRO A 328 -14.83 12.44 -3.45
C PRO A 328 -15.96 13.32 -2.92
N LEU A 329 -15.68 14.18 -1.91
CA LEU A 329 -16.69 15.03 -1.31
C LEU A 329 -17.17 16.11 -2.29
N SER A 330 -16.26 16.72 -3.06
CA SER A 330 -16.65 17.68 -4.10
C SER A 330 -17.49 17.03 -5.19
N GLU A 331 -17.14 15.82 -5.63
CA GLU A 331 -17.93 15.10 -6.64
C GLU A 331 -19.33 14.72 -6.13
N ILE A 332 -19.45 14.30 -4.87
CA ILE A 332 -20.74 14.01 -4.25
C ILE A 332 -21.58 15.29 -4.13
N LEU A 333 -20.97 16.41 -3.75
CA LEU A 333 -21.67 17.69 -3.64
C LEU A 333 -22.12 18.24 -4.99
N ASP A 334 -21.38 18.01 -6.07
CA ASP A 334 -21.80 18.38 -7.42
C ASP A 334 -22.97 17.51 -7.95
N TYR A 335 -23.20 16.34 -7.34
CA TYR A 335 -24.28 15.41 -7.70
C TYR A 335 -25.57 15.62 -6.89
N ILE A 336 -25.52 16.35 -5.76
CA ILE A 336 -26.66 16.67 -4.88
C ILE A 336 -27.21 18.05 -5.24
#